data_AF-Q2H3R4-F1
#
_entry.id   AF-Q2H3R4-F1
#
_cell.length_a   1.000
_cell.length_b   1.000
_cell.length_c   1.000
_cell.angle_alpha   90.00
_cell.angle_beta   90.00
_cell.angle_gamma   90.00
#
_symmetry.space_group_name_H-M   'P 1'
#
loop_
_entity.id
_entity.type
_entity.pdbx_description
1 polymer ?
#
loop_
_entity_poly.entity_id
_entity_poly.type
_entity_poly.pdbx_seq_one_letter_code
_entity_poly.pdbx_strand_id
1 'polypeptide(L)'
;MPHLWRLLWPCFRADGNTPSPHIPLHPGLRQQQLGAREPRKLQSGNWTDSIAQHIATLNDALSAAKMSNPTTQTYQWPSKTVKTDYPLIDNDPHFMRVVRYARTSDYVHGVAAGVAGPGLLYAMERFAPSQVGKGGFAQAMRLAGFIGLTGGFLYYYQRSILRFYGMSENAREVQMDMREMVDKVKAGEPLYGESKLTPAMQGVAARQSRYSALFFGVLPWFNFVNHSQHGVDTAKYYQQAERELEAERLAKGSS
;
A
#
# COMPACT_ATOMS: atom_id res chain seq x y z
N MET A 1 11.57 -45.31 15.51
CA MET A 1 12.82 -44.56 15.27
C MET A 1 12.50 -43.06 15.16
N PRO A 2 12.42 -42.27 16.26
CA PRO A 2 12.10 -40.85 16.16
C PRO A 2 13.09 -39.96 16.91
N HIS A 3 14.26 -39.63 16.36
CA HIS A 3 15.19 -38.68 17.00
C HIS A 3 16.05 -37.88 16.00
N LEU A 4 15.41 -37.09 15.13
CA LEU A 4 16.14 -36.22 14.17
C LEU A 4 15.49 -34.85 13.96
N TRP A 5 14.98 -34.22 15.04
CA TRP A 5 14.43 -32.85 14.98
C TRP A 5 15.06 -31.87 15.98
N ARG A 6 16.12 -32.24 16.70
CA ARG A 6 16.70 -31.46 17.81
C ARG A 6 17.96 -30.65 17.47
N LEU A 7 18.26 -30.37 16.20
CA LEU A 7 19.54 -29.74 15.82
C LEU A 7 19.47 -28.33 15.20
N LEU A 8 18.34 -27.62 15.28
CA LEU A 8 18.23 -26.29 14.64
C LEU A 8 17.67 -25.15 15.52
N TRP A 9 17.82 -25.21 16.85
CA TRP A 9 17.41 -24.07 17.70
C TRP A 9 18.25 -23.94 18.98
N PRO A 10 19.24 -23.02 19.03
CA PRO A 10 19.77 -22.56 20.30
C PRO A 10 19.06 -21.26 20.73
N CYS A 11 18.84 -21.15 22.04
CA CYS A 11 18.41 -19.95 22.77
C CYS A 11 16.90 -19.66 22.82
N PHE A 12 16.20 -20.43 23.64
CA PHE A 12 15.21 -19.85 24.56
C PHE A 12 15.29 -20.61 25.88
N ARG A 13 16.23 -20.20 26.74
CA ARG A 13 16.28 -20.61 28.14
C ARG A 13 15.78 -19.42 28.96
N ALA A 14 14.62 -19.59 29.56
CA ALA A 14 14.03 -18.62 30.47
C ALA A 14 14.70 -18.76 31.83
N ASP A 15 15.79 -18.02 32.03
CA ASP A 15 16.41 -17.86 33.34
C ASP A 15 15.83 -16.57 33.95
N GLY A 16 14.88 -16.74 34.88
CA GLY A 16 14.29 -15.65 35.64
C GLY A 16 15.27 -15.14 36.68
N ASN A 17 16.09 -14.16 36.32
CA ASN A 17 16.68 -13.20 37.26
C ASN A 17 17.32 -12.03 36.50
N THR A 18 16.59 -10.92 36.33
CA THR A 18 17.18 -9.65 35.88
C THR A 18 16.73 -8.53 36.81
N PRO A 19 17.65 -7.82 37.48
CA PRO A 19 17.31 -6.69 38.32
C PRO A 19 16.87 -5.49 37.48
N SER A 20 15.80 -4.82 37.93
CA SER A 20 15.21 -3.63 37.32
C SER A 20 16.24 -2.48 37.17
N PRO A 21 16.25 -1.72 36.07
CA PRO A 21 17.07 -0.53 35.98
C PRO A 21 16.51 0.59 36.87
N HIS A 22 17.31 0.98 37.86
CA HIS A 22 17.12 2.20 38.64
C HIS A 22 17.20 3.43 37.72
N ILE A 23 16.12 4.19 37.65
CA ILE A 23 16.10 5.53 37.05
C ILE A 23 16.68 6.50 38.09
N PRO A 24 17.79 7.21 37.80
CA PRO A 24 18.29 8.25 38.69
C PRO A 24 17.41 9.51 38.56
N LEU A 25 16.76 9.91 39.64
CA LEU A 25 16.12 11.21 39.77
C LEU A 25 17.20 12.29 39.89
N HIS A 26 17.27 13.19 38.89
CA HIS A 26 18.11 14.37 38.93
C HIS A 26 17.63 15.36 40.02
N PRO A 27 18.55 15.93 40.82
CA PRO A 27 18.23 16.97 41.79
C PRO A 27 18.32 18.37 41.14
N GLY A 28 17.31 19.20 41.41
CA GLY A 28 17.48 20.65 41.49
C GLY A 28 17.29 21.47 40.21
N LEU A 29 16.04 21.83 39.91
CA LEU A 29 15.67 23.16 39.38
C LEU A 29 14.45 23.64 40.17
N ARG A 30 14.67 24.39 41.25
CA ARG A 30 14.75 25.85 41.30
C ARG A 30 13.35 26.48 41.43
N GLN A 31 13.06 26.86 42.68
CA GLN A 31 12.17 27.92 43.14
C GLN A 31 11.18 28.50 42.11
N GLN A 32 9.89 28.19 42.29
CA GLN A 32 8.82 29.12 41.95
C GLN A 32 8.09 29.53 43.22
N GLN A 33 8.42 30.77 43.61
CA GLN A 33 7.70 31.72 44.44
C GLN A 33 6.32 31.27 44.96
N LEU A 34 6.25 31.06 46.27
CA LEU A 34 5.02 31.20 47.05
C LEU A 34 4.62 32.68 47.07
N GLY A 35 3.98 33.13 46.00
CA GLY A 35 3.20 34.37 45.99
C GLY A 35 1.85 34.10 46.62
N ALA A 36 1.57 34.74 47.74
CA ALA A 36 0.27 34.74 48.40
C ALA A 36 -0.82 35.08 47.38
N ARG A 37 -1.70 34.12 47.08
CA ARG A 37 -2.93 34.41 46.34
C ARG A 37 -3.86 35.16 47.27
N GLU A 38 -4.12 36.42 46.96
CA GLU A 38 -5.25 37.16 47.50
C GLU A 38 -6.55 36.33 47.35
N PRO A 39 -7.47 36.40 48.33
CA PRO A 39 -8.78 35.80 48.19
C PRO A 39 -9.51 36.46 47.02
N ARG A 40 -9.72 35.69 45.95
CA ARG A 40 -10.52 36.10 44.79
C ARG A 40 -11.91 36.48 45.31
N LYS A 41 -12.24 37.77 45.28
CA LYS A 41 -13.61 38.25 45.53
C LYS A 41 -14.52 37.50 44.57
N LEU A 42 -15.45 36.71 45.12
CA LEU A 42 -16.56 36.13 44.38
C LEU A 42 -17.36 37.29 43.77
N GLN A 43 -17.09 37.60 42.51
CA GLN A 43 -18.03 38.38 41.71
C GLN A 43 -19.29 37.51 41.61
N SER A 44 -20.39 38.01 42.17
CA SER A 44 -21.72 37.44 42.08
C SER A 44 -22.25 37.55 40.65
N GLY A 45 -21.64 36.78 39.74
CA GLY A 45 -22.12 36.58 38.38
C GLY A 45 -23.24 35.55 38.39
N ASN A 46 -24.28 35.80 37.59
CA ASN A 46 -25.46 34.94 37.49
C ASN A 46 -25.01 33.52 37.09
N TRP A 47 -25.33 32.51 37.90
CA TRP A 47 -24.84 31.13 37.72
C TRP A 47 -25.23 30.54 36.35
N THR A 48 -26.34 31.03 35.80
CA THR A 48 -26.84 30.72 34.45
C THR A 48 -25.86 31.11 33.35
N ASP A 49 -25.19 32.25 33.49
CA ASP A 49 -24.29 32.79 32.45
C ASP A 49 -22.97 32.01 32.42
N SER A 50 -22.52 31.54 33.58
CA SER A 50 -21.34 30.67 33.73
C SER A 50 -21.55 29.30 33.07
N ILE A 51 -22.76 28.74 33.20
CA ILE A 51 -23.12 27.46 32.55
C ILE A 51 -23.23 27.65 31.04
N ALA A 52 -23.86 28.73 30.58
CA ALA A 52 -23.97 29.02 29.16
C ALA A 52 -22.59 29.19 28.49
N GLN A 53 -21.66 29.88 29.16
CA GLN A 53 -20.28 30.02 28.69
C GLN A 53 -19.52 28.69 28.65
N HIS A 54 -19.70 27.83 29.66
CA HIS A 54 -19.11 26.48 29.66
C HIS A 54 -19.67 25.61 28.53
N ILE A 55 -20.98 25.66 28.27
CA ILE A 55 -21.60 24.89 27.18
C ILE A 55 -21.13 25.41 25.82
N ALA A 56 -21.03 26.72 25.64
CA ALA A 56 -20.52 27.33 24.41
C ALA A 56 -19.06 26.92 24.14
N THR A 57 -18.18 27.00 25.15
CA THR A 57 -16.78 26.57 25.02
C THR A 57 -16.65 25.08 24.77
N LEU A 58 -17.50 24.24 25.36
CA LEU A 58 -17.54 22.80 25.06
C LEU A 58 -17.99 22.52 23.63
N ASN A 59 -19.00 23.24 23.13
CA ASN A 59 -19.46 23.10 21.74
C ASN A 59 -18.44 23.60 20.73
N ASP A 60 -17.71 24.68 21.04
CA ASP A 60 -16.62 25.17 20.22
C ASP A 60 -15.44 24.19 20.22
N ALA A 61 -15.11 23.61 21.38
CA ALA A 61 -14.10 22.57 21.48
C ALA A 61 -14.50 21.29 20.74
N LEU A 62 -15.77 20.88 20.78
CA LEU A 62 -16.30 19.75 20.03
C LEU A 62 -16.33 20.01 18.53
N SER A 63 -16.64 21.25 18.13
CA SER A 63 -16.62 21.67 16.72
C SER A 63 -15.18 21.74 16.19
N ALA A 64 -14.24 22.26 16.99
CA ALA A 64 -12.82 22.25 16.70
C ALA A 64 -12.25 20.82 16.63
N ALA A 65 -12.68 19.92 17.52
CA ALA A 65 -12.29 18.51 17.50
C ALA A 65 -12.86 17.76 16.28
N LYS A 66 -14.09 18.08 15.86
CA LYS A 66 -14.67 17.58 14.59
C LYS A 66 -13.94 18.10 13.36
N MET A 67 -13.36 19.30 13.41
CA MET A 67 -12.58 19.89 12.32
C MET A 67 -11.10 19.44 12.33
N SER A 68 -10.56 19.04 13.48
CA SER A 68 -9.23 18.46 13.59
C SER A 68 -9.28 16.98 13.19
N ASN A 69 -9.24 16.70 11.90
CA ASN A 69 -8.71 15.42 11.45
C ASN A 69 -7.27 15.35 11.96
N PRO A 70 -6.87 14.41 12.84
CA PRO A 70 -5.46 14.29 13.16
C PRO A 70 -4.75 13.93 11.87
N THR A 71 -4.01 14.88 11.30
CA THR A 71 -3.01 14.64 10.27
C THR A 71 -1.97 13.75 10.93
N THR A 72 -2.28 12.45 10.96
CA THR A 72 -1.35 11.43 11.37
C THR A 72 -0.31 11.50 10.28
N GLN A 73 0.78 12.22 10.56
CA GLN A 73 1.97 12.34 9.75
C GLN A 73 2.44 10.91 9.47
N THR A 74 1.93 10.32 8.40
CA THR A 74 2.42 9.04 7.93
C THR A 74 3.81 9.37 7.47
N TYR A 75 4.79 8.79 8.16
CA TYR A 75 6.18 8.92 7.80
C TYR A 75 6.34 8.46 6.33
N GLN A 76 6.28 9.41 5.41
CA GLN A 76 6.54 9.23 3.99
C GLN A 76 8.05 9.43 3.81
N TRP A 77 8.83 8.38 4.05
CA TRP A 77 10.20 8.36 3.53
C TRP A 77 10.08 8.53 2.01
N PRO A 78 10.73 9.54 1.39
CA PRO A 78 10.70 9.68 -0.05
C PRO A 78 11.20 8.36 -0.66
N SER A 79 10.31 7.69 -1.39
CA SER A 79 10.69 6.45 -2.06
C SER A 79 11.76 6.78 -3.07
N LYS A 80 12.86 6.00 -3.08
CA LYS A 80 13.90 6.13 -4.11
C LYS A 80 13.23 6.07 -5.49
N THR A 81 13.29 7.17 -6.22
CA THR A 81 12.83 7.24 -7.60
C THR A 81 13.86 6.50 -8.45
N VAL A 82 13.44 5.38 -9.04
CA VAL A 82 14.29 4.65 -9.98
C VAL A 82 14.28 5.46 -11.28
N LYS A 83 15.46 5.80 -11.79
CA LYS A 83 15.57 6.43 -13.10
C LYS A 83 15.35 5.35 -14.14
N THR A 84 14.24 5.43 -14.84
CA THR A 84 13.86 4.56 -15.94
C THR A 84 13.64 5.38 -17.21
N ASP A 85 13.74 4.75 -18.37
CA ASP A 85 13.56 5.43 -19.66
C ASP A 85 12.12 5.94 -19.88
N TYR A 86 11.15 5.29 -19.23
CA TYR A 86 9.74 5.67 -19.25
C TYR A 86 9.29 6.26 -17.91
N PRO A 87 8.26 7.14 -17.89
CA PRO A 87 7.79 7.77 -16.67
C PRO A 87 7.21 6.75 -15.69
N LEU A 88 7.49 6.94 -14.40
CA LEU A 88 6.89 6.14 -13.33
C LEU A 88 5.40 6.50 -13.17
N ILE A 89 4.53 5.49 -13.22
CA ILE A 89 3.10 5.63 -12.94
C ILE A 89 2.84 5.36 -11.46
N ASP A 90 3.39 4.26 -10.94
CA ASP A 90 3.15 3.77 -9.58
C ASP A 90 4.27 2.79 -9.18
N ASN A 91 4.85 2.94 -7.99
CA ASN A 91 5.88 2.03 -7.47
C ASN A 91 5.32 0.82 -6.68
N ASP A 92 4.02 0.79 -6.42
CA ASP A 92 3.32 -0.28 -5.71
C ASP A 92 1.83 -0.36 -6.11
N PRO A 93 1.54 -0.66 -7.39
CA PRO A 93 0.17 -0.66 -7.88
C PRO A 93 -0.67 -1.76 -7.23
N HIS A 94 -1.91 -1.41 -6.88
CA HIS A 94 -2.89 -2.36 -6.36
C HIS A 94 -3.12 -3.52 -7.34
N PHE A 95 -3.31 -4.74 -6.83
CA PHE A 95 -3.47 -5.96 -7.64
C PHE A 95 -4.47 -5.80 -8.78
N MET A 96 -5.64 -5.25 -8.48
CA MET A 96 -6.69 -5.04 -9.48
C MET A 96 -6.32 -4.03 -10.57
N ARG A 97 -5.48 -3.02 -10.27
CA ARG A 97 -5.00 -2.07 -11.28
C ARG A 97 -4.07 -2.75 -12.27
N VAL A 98 -3.15 -3.59 -11.78
CA VAL A 98 -2.23 -4.35 -12.64
C VAL A 98 -2.99 -5.28 -13.58
N VAL A 99 -4.03 -5.95 -13.08
CA VAL A 99 -4.87 -6.84 -13.90
C VAL A 99 -5.70 -6.06 -14.92
N ARG A 100 -6.31 -4.93 -14.53
CA ARG A 100 -7.13 -4.10 -15.44
C ARG A 100 -6.31 -3.43 -16.54
N TYR A 101 -5.07 -3.05 -16.24
CA TYR A 101 -4.20 -2.34 -17.18
C TYR A 101 -3.45 -3.29 -18.11
N ALA A 102 -3.57 -4.60 -17.90
CA ALA A 102 -2.92 -5.58 -18.77
C ALA A 102 -3.36 -5.41 -20.24
N ARG A 103 -2.40 -5.58 -21.13
CA ARG A 103 -2.62 -5.57 -22.57
C ARG A 103 -2.99 -6.98 -23.01
N THR A 104 -3.67 -7.09 -24.15
CA THR A 104 -3.95 -8.39 -24.79
C THR A 104 -2.68 -9.20 -25.00
N SER A 105 -1.56 -8.53 -25.30
CA SER A 105 -0.26 -9.17 -25.44
C SER A 105 0.20 -9.87 -24.16
N ASP A 106 -0.09 -9.35 -22.98
CA ASP A 106 0.32 -10.02 -21.74
C ASP A 106 -0.47 -11.31 -21.51
N TYR A 107 -1.76 -11.34 -21.87
CA TYR A 107 -2.55 -12.57 -21.80
C TYR A 107 -1.98 -13.63 -22.74
N VAL A 108 -1.58 -13.25 -23.96
CA VAL A 108 -0.93 -14.16 -24.91
C VAL A 108 0.36 -14.72 -24.32
N HIS A 109 1.19 -13.88 -23.71
CA HIS A 109 2.43 -14.30 -23.07
C HIS A 109 2.19 -15.19 -21.85
N GLY A 110 1.19 -14.88 -21.03
CA GLY A 110 0.80 -15.70 -19.88
C GLY A 110 0.27 -17.07 -20.29
N VAL A 111 -0.57 -17.13 -21.33
CA VAL A 111 -1.07 -18.40 -21.89
C VAL A 111 0.07 -19.20 -22.51
N ALA A 112 0.95 -18.56 -23.28
CA ALA A 112 2.11 -19.23 -23.89
C ALA A 112 3.04 -19.83 -22.82
N ALA A 113 3.34 -19.07 -21.76
CA ALA A 113 4.09 -19.58 -20.61
C ALA A 113 3.32 -20.68 -19.86
N GLY A 114 1.99 -20.55 -19.75
CA GLY A 114 1.12 -21.51 -19.09
C GLY A 114 1.10 -22.89 -19.75
N VAL A 115 1.05 -22.93 -21.07
CA VAL A 115 1.08 -24.19 -21.83
C VAL A 115 2.50 -24.75 -21.99
N ALA A 116 3.54 -23.95 -21.79
CA ALA A 116 4.92 -24.39 -21.93
C ALA A 116 5.27 -25.52 -20.95
N GLY A 117 4.80 -25.47 -19.70
CA GLY A 117 5.03 -26.52 -18.69
C GLY A 117 4.52 -27.91 -19.14
N PRO A 118 3.19 -28.11 -19.30
CA PRO A 118 2.66 -29.39 -19.74
C PRO A 118 3.06 -29.74 -21.17
N GLY A 119 3.22 -28.75 -22.06
CA GLY A 119 3.66 -28.97 -23.45
C GLY A 119 5.08 -29.51 -23.54
N LEU A 120 6.00 -28.96 -22.75
CA LEU A 120 7.38 -29.45 -22.68
C LEU A 120 7.43 -30.85 -22.06
N LEU A 121 6.67 -31.10 -20.99
CA LEU A 121 6.57 -32.44 -20.40
C LEU A 121 6.06 -33.47 -21.41
N TYR A 122 5.02 -33.12 -22.17
CA TYR A 122 4.48 -33.97 -23.24
C TYR A 122 5.51 -34.23 -24.35
N ALA A 123 6.22 -33.20 -24.79
CA ALA A 123 7.28 -33.34 -25.79
C ALA A 123 8.40 -34.26 -25.28
N MET A 124 8.85 -34.09 -24.04
CA MET A 124 9.88 -34.93 -23.42
C MET A 124 9.44 -36.40 -23.35
N GLU A 125 8.20 -36.68 -22.95
CA GLU A 125 7.66 -38.05 -22.94
C GLU A 125 7.61 -38.67 -24.35
N ARG A 126 7.38 -37.86 -25.39
CA ARG A 126 7.40 -38.33 -26.78
C ARG A 126 8.80 -38.72 -27.26
N PHE A 127 9.82 -38.00 -26.82
CA PHE A 127 11.22 -38.25 -27.21
C PHE A 127 11.90 -39.32 -26.34
N ALA A 128 11.61 -39.35 -25.05
CA ALA A 128 12.18 -40.28 -24.08
C ALA A 128 11.06 -40.84 -23.19
N PRO A 129 10.38 -41.91 -23.63
CA PRO A 129 9.25 -42.46 -22.89
C PRO A 129 9.66 -42.96 -21.51
N SER A 130 8.96 -42.49 -20.48
CA SER A 130 9.25 -42.86 -19.08
C SER A 130 8.70 -44.24 -18.70
N GLN A 131 7.93 -44.87 -19.60
CA GLN A 131 7.26 -46.17 -19.38
C GLN A 131 6.35 -46.18 -18.14
N VAL A 132 5.91 -45.01 -17.69
CA VAL A 132 4.95 -44.91 -16.58
C VAL A 132 3.61 -45.46 -17.02
N GLY A 133 2.96 -46.25 -16.16
CA GLY A 133 1.64 -46.81 -16.44
C GLY A 133 0.60 -45.72 -16.73
N LYS A 134 -0.53 -46.09 -17.35
CA LYS A 134 -1.57 -45.18 -17.87
C LYS A 134 -2.08 -44.10 -16.88
N GLY A 135 -1.93 -44.28 -15.57
CA GLY A 135 -2.32 -43.31 -14.55
C GLY A 135 -1.24 -42.31 -14.11
N GLY A 136 0.04 -42.69 -14.20
CA GLY A 136 1.14 -41.87 -13.67
C GLY A 136 1.40 -40.60 -14.48
N PHE A 137 1.39 -40.72 -15.81
CA PHE A 137 1.60 -39.59 -16.71
C PHE A 137 0.49 -38.53 -16.57
N ALA A 138 -0.77 -38.95 -16.36
CA ALA A 138 -1.88 -38.03 -16.17
C ALA A 138 -1.73 -37.18 -14.89
N GLN A 139 -1.19 -37.76 -13.82
CA GLN A 139 -0.89 -37.00 -12.59
C GLN A 139 0.24 -35.98 -12.82
N ALA A 140 1.30 -36.38 -13.52
CA ALA A 140 2.39 -35.47 -13.89
C ALA A 140 1.90 -34.31 -14.77
N MET A 141 1.03 -34.58 -15.74
CA MET A 141 0.41 -33.56 -16.59
C MET A 141 -0.47 -32.58 -15.81
N ARG A 142 -1.20 -33.03 -14.79
CA ARG A 142 -1.99 -32.13 -13.91
C ARG A 142 -1.10 -31.22 -13.10
N LEU A 143 -0.03 -31.76 -12.52
CA LEU A 143 0.95 -30.97 -11.77
C LEU A 143 1.65 -29.96 -12.68
N ALA A 144 2.15 -30.41 -13.85
CA ALA A 144 2.77 -29.54 -14.83
C ALA A 144 1.82 -28.46 -15.34
N GLY A 145 0.54 -28.80 -15.54
CA GLY A 145 -0.51 -27.84 -15.86
C GLY A 145 -0.71 -26.80 -14.76
N PHE A 146 -0.77 -27.21 -13.49
CA PHE A 146 -0.91 -26.28 -12.36
C PHE A 146 0.30 -25.33 -12.22
N ILE A 147 1.51 -25.89 -12.31
CA ILE A 147 2.76 -25.10 -12.28
C ILE A 147 2.81 -24.15 -13.48
N GLY A 148 2.45 -24.64 -14.67
CA GLY A 148 2.35 -23.85 -15.89
C GLY A 148 1.39 -22.68 -15.71
N LEU A 149 0.14 -22.94 -15.31
CA LEU A 149 -0.86 -21.89 -15.08
C LEU A 149 -0.39 -20.85 -14.06
N THR A 150 0.23 -21.29 -12.96
CA THR A 150 0.77 -20.39 -11.93
C THR A 150 1.92 -19.53 -12.48
N GLY A 151 2.90 -20.14 -13.14
CA GLY A 151 4.01 -19.43 -13.76
C GLY A 151 3.58 -18.49 -14.88
N GLY A 152 2.58 -18.90 -15.68
CA GLY A 152 1.97 -18.10 -16.73
C GLY A 152 1.26 -16.88 -16.18
N PHE A 153 0.51 -17.03 -15.09
CA PHE A 153 -0.11 -15.90 -14.38
C PHE A 153 0.94 -14.94 -13.82
N LEU A 154 2.00 -15.45 -13.18
CA LEU A 154 3.07 -14.60 -12.66
C LEU A 154 3.82 -13.86 -13.77
N TYR A 155 4.08 -14.51 -14.91
CA TYR A 155 4.71 -13.86 -16.06
C TYR A 155 3.82 -12.76 -16.67
N TYR A 156 2.53 -13.04 -16.83
CA TYR A 156 1.52 -12.06 -17.21
C TYR A 156 1.52 -10.85 -16.28
N TYR A 157 1.45 -11.09 -14.97
CA TYR A 157 1.40 -10.03 -13.96
C TYR A 157 2.69 -9.22 -13.98
N GLN A 158 3.84 -9.89 -14.07
CA GLN A 158 5.16 -9.26 -14.15
C GLN A 158 5.25 -8.27 -15.33
N ARG A 159 4.81 -8.69 -16.51
CA ARG A 159 4.84 -7.81 -17.69
C ARG A 159 3.97 -6.58 -17.52
N SER A 160 2.82 -6.73 -16.89
CA SER A 160 1.92 -5.61 -16.62
C SER A 160 2.50 -4.64 -15.61
N ILE A 161 3.01 -5.13 -14.48
CA ILE A 161 3.54 -4.27 -13.42
C ILE A 161 4.85 -3.56 -13.81
N LEU A 162 5.68 -4.17 -14.66
CA LEU A 162 6.90 -3.53 -15.18
C LEU A 162 6.62 -2.24 -15.97
N ARG A 163 5.42 -2.10 -16.58
CA ARG A 163 4.99 -0.85 -17.23
C ARG A 163 4.64 0.24 -16.22
N PHE A 164 4.06 -0.12 -15.08
CA PHE A 164 3.82 0.84 -13.99
C PHE A 164 5.14 1.40 -13.43
N TYR A 165 6.15 0.54 -13.32
CA TYR A 165 7.50 0.92 -12.88
C TYR A 165 8.29 1.74 -13.91
N GLY A 166 7.79 1.90 -15.14
CA GLY A 166 8.52 2.58 -16.22
C GLY A 166 9.69 1.77 -16.79
N MET A 167 9.78 0.47 -16.49
CA MET A 167 10.84 -0.41 -17.03
C MET A 167 10.56 -0.89 -18.47
N SER A 168 9.38 -0.57 -19.00
CA SER A 168 8.98 -0.85 -20.39
C SER A 168 8.01 0.22 -20.86
N GLU A 169 7.80 0.29 -22.18
CA GLU A 169 6.91 1.27 -22.80
C GLU A 169 5.52 1.26 -22.16
N ASN A 170 5.07 2.44 -21.73
CA ASN A 170 3.86 2.61 -20.93
C ASN A 170 3.01 3.83 -21.32
N ALA A 171 3.12 4.36 -22.54
CA ALA A 171 2.43 5.58 -22.94
C ALA A 171 0.90 5.43 -22.87
N ARG A 172 0.38 4.26 -23.22
CA ARG A 172 -1.06 3.93 -23.08
C ARG A 172 -1.52 3.98 -21.63
N GLU A 173 -0.74 3.36 -20.74
CA GLU A 173 -1.04 3.25 -19.31
C GLU A 173 -0.96 4.62 -18.62
N VAL A 174 0.01 5.46 -18.99
CA VAL A 174 0.12 6.85 -18.50
C VAL A 174 -1.13 7.66 -18.84
N GLN A 175 -1.61 7.56 -20.09
CA GLN A 175 -2.81 8.28 -20.52
C GLN A 175 -4.06 7.76 -19.82
N MET A 176 -4.18 6.43 -19.66
CA MET A 176 -5.30 5.81 -18.95
C MET A 176 -5.31 6.20 -17.47
N ASP A 177 -4.15 6.20 -16.83
CA ASP A 177 -3.96 6.62 -15.44
C ASP A 177 -4.31 8.09 -15.26
N MET A 178 -3.84 8.98 -16.15
CA MET A 178 -4.19 10.40 -16.08
C MET A 178 -5.71 10.62 -16.16
N ARG A 179 -6.39 9.94 -17.08
CA ARG A 179 -7.85 10.02 -17.21
C ARG A 179 -8.55 9.51 -15.95
N GLU A 180 -8.22 8.30 -15.50
CA GLU A 180 -8.84 7.67 -14.33
C GLU A 180 -8.65 8.52 -13.06
N MET A 181 -7.46 9.09 -12.87
CA MET A 181 -7.15 9.89 -11.69
C MET A 181 -7.81 11.28 -11.74
N VAL A 182 -7.83 11.92 -12.91
CA VAL A 182 -8.55 13.20 -13.09
C VAL A 182 -10.04 13.02 -12.88
N ASP A 183 -10.65 11.96 -13.40
CA ASP A 183 -12.06 11.66 -13.19
C ASP A 183 -12.38 11.46 -11.71
N LYS A 184 -11.51 10.75 -10.96
CA LYS A 184 -11.65 10.62 -9.50
C LYS A 184 -11.53 11.96 -8.78
N VAL A 185 -10.58 12.81 -9.18
CA VAL A 185 -10.44 14.16 -8.61
C VAL A 185 -11.70 14.98 -8.86
N LYS A 186 -12.23 14.97 -10.09
CA LYS A 186 -13.48 15.67 -10.45
C LYS A 186 -14.69 15.12 -9.66
N ALA A 187 -14.70 13.82 -9.37
CA ALA A 187 -15.73 13.17 -8.55
C ALA A 187 -15.55 13.42 -7.03
N GLY A 188 -14.43 13.99 -6.60
CA GLY A 188 -14.10 14.15 -5.18
C GLY A 188 -13.75 12.84 -4.47
N GLU A 189 -13.44 11.78 -5.23
CA GLU A 189 -13.06 10.47 -4.70
C GLU A 189 -11.57 10.41 -4.34
N PRO A 190 -11.17 9.59 -3.36
CA PRO A 190 -9.76 9.37 -3.07
C PRO A 190 -9.05 8.70 -4.26
N LEU A 191 -7.93 9.29 -4.70
CA LEU A 191 -7.14 8.83 -5.86
C LEU A 191 -6.87 7.32 -5.87
N TYR A 192 -6.49 6.78 -4.70
CA TYR A 192 -6.09 5.39 -4.52
C TYR A 192 -7.09 4.58 -3.68
N GLY A 193 -8.32 5.08 -3.52
CA GLY A 193 -9.38 4.41 -2.76
C GLY A 193 -9.24 4.52 -1.24
N GLU A 194 -10.25 4.03 -0.53
CA GLU A 194 -10.27 3.98 0.93
C GLU A 194 -9.72 2.65 1.46
N SER A 195 -9.12 2.70 2.66
CA SER A 195 -8.52 1.55 3.32
C SER A 195 -9.08 1.38 4.71
N LYS A 196 -9.34 0.13 5.10
CA LYS A 196 -9.75 -0.22 6.47
C LYS A 196 -8.60 -0.15 7.47
N LEU A 197 -7.36 -0.02 7.00
CA LEU A 197 -6.17 0.02 7.82
C LEU A 197 -5.88 1.42 8.32
N THR A 198 -5.31 1.51 9.52
CA THR A 198 -4.79 2.78 10.04
C THR A 198 -3.68 3.31 9.13
N PRO A 199 -3.45 4.64 9.07
CA PRO A 199 -2.40 5.21 8.23
C PRO A 199 -1.01 4.61 8.51
N ALA A 200 -0.70 4.28 9.77
CA ALA A 200 0.53 3.60 10.15
C ALA A 200 0.65 2.21 9.50
N MET A 201 -0.41 1.41 9.55
CA MET A 201 -0.44 0.07 8.94
C MET A 201 -0.41 0.12 7.42
N GLN A 202 -1.02 1.13 6.80
CA GLN A 202 -0.87 1.37 5.36
C GLN A 202 0.59 1.63 4.98
N GLY A 203 1.32 2.39 5.79
CA GLY A 203 2.76 2.60 5.56
C GLY A 203 3.62 1.37 5.80
N VAL A 204 3.23 0.47 6.71
CA VAL A 204 3.89 -0.84 6.87
C VAL A 204 3.63 -1.71 5.65
N ALA A 205 2.37 -1.79 5.20
CA ALA A 205 1.98 -2.55 4.02
C ALA A 205 2.75 -2.08 2.77
N ALA A 206 2.74 -0.77 2.49
CA ALA A 206 3.43 -0.17 1.34
C ALA A 206 4.94 -0.48 1.31
N ARG A 207 5.59 -0.62 2.47
CA ARG A 207 7.03 -0.97 2.53
C ARG A 207 7.30 -2.44 2.22
N GLN A 208 6.33 -3.32 2.46
CA GLN A 208 6.44 -4.76 2.18
C GLN A 208 6.10 -5.08 0.71
N SER A 209 5.14 -4.36 0.11
CA SER A 209 4.69 -4.61 -1.27
C SER A 209 5.45 -3.83 -2.33
N ARG A 210 6.06 -2.69 -1.99
CA ARG A 210 6.82 -1.87 -2.95
C ARG A 210 7.91 -2.65 -3.69
N TYR A 211 7.90 -2.56 -5.02
CA TYR A 211 8.80 -3.29 -5.93
C TYR A 211 8.87 -4.81 -5.73
N SER A 212 7.93 -5.41 -5.00
CA SER A 212 7.94 -6.86 -4.70
C SER A 212 7.85 -7.73 -5.96
N ALA A 213 7.26 -7.21 -7.05
CA ALA A 213 7.24 -7.88 -8.34
C ALA A 213 8.63 -8.16 -8.93
N LEU A 214 9.65 -7.38 -8.59
CA LEU A 214 11.02 -7.69 -9.05
C LEU A 214 11.56 -8.99 -8.46
N PHE A 215 10.92 -9.54 -7.43
CA PHE A 215 11.37 -10.73 -6.70
C PHE A 215 10.41 -11.92 -6.79
N PHE A 216 9.51 -11.94 -7.78
CA PHE A 216 8.55 -13.04 -8.00
C PHE A 216 9.16 -14.41 -8.26
N GLY A 217 10.41 -14.47 -8.73
CA GLY A 217 11.13 -15.73 -8.87
C GLY A 217 11.39 -16.45 -7.53
N VAL A 218 11.31 -15.73 -6.41
CA VAL A 218 11.54 -16.29 -5.06
C VAL A 218 10.25 -16.30 -4.26
N LEU A 219 9.56 -15.15 -4.17
CA LEU A 219 8.32 -15.03 -3.41
C LEU A 219 7.32 -14.16 -4.18
N PRO A 220 6.19 -14.71 -4.62
CA PRO A 220 5.12 -13.90 -5.20
C PRO A 220 4.42 -13.12 -4.08
N TRP A 221 4.49 -11.79 -4.15
CA TRP A 221 3.90 -10.91 -3.17
C TRP A 221 3.15 -9.76 -3.85
N PHE A 222 1.93 -9.47 -3.41
CA PHE A 222 1.03 -8.55 -4.11
C PHE A 222 0.52 -7.45 -3.20
N ASN A 223 0.17 -6.30 -3.79
CA ASN A 223 -0.48 -5.22 -3.07
C ASN A 223 -2.02 -5.39 -3.08
N PHE A 224 -2.60 -5.59 -1.90
CA PHE A 224 -4.04 -5.62 -1.66
C PHE A 224 -4.52 -4.50 -0.74
N VAL A 225 -3.66 -3.51 -0.46
CA VAL A 225 -3.93 -2.42 0.46
C VAL A 225 -3.96 -1.12 -0.30
N ASN A 226 -5.09 -0.42 -0.22
CA ASN A 226 -5.18 0.97 -0.65
C ASN A 226 -4.35 1.83 0.31
N HIS A 227 -3.37 2.57 -0.21
CA HIS A 227 -2.50 3.45 0.56
C HIS A 227 -2.10 4.66 -0.28
N SER A 228 -1.63 5.75 0.32
CA SER A 228 -1.21 6.95 -0.42
C SER A 228 0.25 6.95 -0.90
N GLN A 229 1.00 5.85 -0.70
CA GLN A 229 2.46 5.82 -0.84
C GLN A 229 2.97 5.24 -2.17
N HIS A 230 2.50 5.80 -3.29
CA HIS A 230 2.79 5.30 -4.65
C HIS A 230 4.05 5.88 -5.33
N GLY A 231 4.79 6.75 -4.63
CA GLY A 231 6.07 7.30 -5.09
C GLY A 231 5.98 8.23 -6.30
N VAL A 232 4.79 8.75 -6.59
CA VAL A 232 4.53 9.73 -7.65
C VAL A 232 3.92 10.99 -7.07
N ASP A 233 4.20 12.13 -7.71
CA ASP A 233 3.57 13.40 -7.37
C ASP A 233 2.10 13.35 -7.82
N THR A 234 1.18 13.41 -6.85
CA THR A 234 -0.26 13.41 -7.09
C THR A 234 -0.79 14.79 -7.49
N ALA A 235 -0.02 15.88 -7.25
CA ALA A 235 -0.42 17.24 -7.58
C ALA A 235 -0.71 17.41 -9.08
N LYS A 236 -0.01 16.65 -9.94
CA LYS A 236 -0.22 16.66 -11.39
C LYS A 236 -1.67 16.33 -11.80
N TYR A 237 -2.37 15.47 -11.05
CA TYR A 237 -3.75 15.09 -11.34
C TYR A 237 -4.72 16.22 -10.98
N TYR A 238 -4.49 16.89 -9.85
CA TYR A 238 -5.29 18.04 -9.43
C TYR A 238 -5.13 19.21 -10.40
N GLN A 239 -3.89 19.54 -10.78
CA GLN A 239 -3.62 20.59 -11.76
C GLN A 239 -4.23 20.30 -13.13
N GLN A 240 -4.28 19.02 -13.54
CA GLN A 240 -4.94 18.63 -14.78
C GLN A 240 -6.46 18.73 -14.67
N ALA A 241 -7.04 18.28 -13.56
CA ALA A 241 -8.46 18.37 -13.30
C ALA A 241 -8.95 19.82 -13.26
N GLU A 242 -8.21 20.72 -12.61
CA GLU A 242 -8.50 22.16 -12.58
C GLU A 242 -8.52 22.75 -14.00
N ARG A 243 -7.49 22.47 -14.81
CA ARG A 243 -7.42 22.93 -16.20
C ARG A 243 -8.60 22.44 -17.05
N GLU A 244 -9.03 21.20 -16.87
CA GLU A 244 -10.17 20.65 -17.60
C GLU A 244 -11.51 21.24 -17.14
N LEU A 245 -11.69 21.42 -15.82
CA LEU A 245 -12.89 22.07 -15.28
C LEU A 245 -13.00 23.54 -15.72
N GLU A 246 -11.88 24.25 -15.78
CA GLU A 246 -11.83 25.62 -16.32
C GLU A 246 -12.21 25.66 -17.80
N ALA A 247 -11.69 24.73 -18.61
CA ALA A 247 -12.03 24.62 -20.04
C ALA A 247 -13.53 24.31 -20.24
N GLU A 248 -14.09 23.40 -19.45
CA GLU A 248 -15.54 23.08 -19.46
C GLU A 248 -16.39 24.29 -19.06
N ARG A 249 -15.95 25.08 -18.07
CA ARG A 249 -16.64 26.30 -17.64
C ARG A 249 -16.64 27.36 -18.75
N LEU A 250 -15.51 27.55 -19.42
CA LEU A 250 -15.38 28.51 -20.52
C LEU A 250 -16.26 28.11 -21.71
N ALA A 251 -16.30 26.82 -22.07
CA ALA A 251 -17.13 26.32 -23.16
C ALA A 251 -18.65 26.48 -22.88
N LYS A 252 -19.07 26.27 -21.62
CA LYS A 252 -20.46 26.50 -21.18
C LYS A 252 -20.83 27.98 -21.14
N GLY A 253 -19.87 28.87 -20.88
CA GLY A 253 -20.10 30.33 -20.86
C GLY A 253 -20.08 31.00 -22.24
N SER A 254 -19.56 30.32 -23.26
CA SER A 254 -19.55 30.80 -24.66
C SER A 254 -20.73 30.30 -25.51
N SER A 255 -21.61 29.48 -24.93
CA SER A 255 -22.85 28.98 -25.55
C SER A 255 -24.05 29.73 -25.01
#